data_AF-A0A2V2F8J1-F1
#
_entry.id   AF-A0A2V2F8J1-F1
#
_cell.length_a   1.000
_cell.length_b   1.000
_cell.length_c   1.000
_cell.angle_alpha   90.00
_cell.angle_beta   90.00
_cell.angle_gamma   90.00
#
_symmetry.space_group_name_H-M   'P 1'
#
loop_
_entity.id
_entity.type
_entity.pdbx_description
1 polymer ?
#
loop_
_entity_poly.entity_id
_entity_poly.type
_entity_poly.pdbx_seq_one_letter_code
_entity_poly.pdbx_strand_id
1 'polypeptide(L)'
;MEWKIPKAAKVYEAYSAIADERITMHENWAEAVSSDGSKKYEIVWDQNTYASSDNASYWQKTLGYPLLAVLMLQGRLTYDPAIAEQFKGIPWKKINKEYKNDYDLAAASVLQTMQDPQRLQESAEQIIKQCEQLDLNYKRKLNKAK
;
A
#
# COMPACT_ATOMS: atom_id res chain seq x y z
N MET A 1 -7.81 19.16 -0.29
CA MET A 1 -7.26 18.40 -1.43
C MET A 1 -7.35 16.94 -1.06
N GLU A 2 -7.84 16.11 -1.98
CA GLU A 2 -8.14 14.71 -1.71
C GLU A 2 -7.08 13.79 -2.33
N TRP A 3 -7.00 12.58 -1.80
CA TRP A 3 -6.16 11.51 -2.32
C TRP A 3 -6.79 10.90 -3.59
N LYS A 4 -5.95 10.51 -4.54
CA LYS A 4 -6.38 9.65 -5.64
C LYS A 4 -6.46 8.20 -5.20
N ILE A 5 -7.49 7.52 -5.69
CA ILE A 5 -7.75 6.10 -5.45
C ILE A 5 -6.62 5.25 -6.06
N PRO A 6 -6.12 4.24 -5.32
CA PRO A 6 -5.06 3.36 -5.80
C PRO A 6 -5.56 2.38 -6.86
N LYS A 7 -4.62 1.82 -7.64
CA LYS A 7 -4.87 0.61 -8.42
C LYS A 7 -4.76 -0.63 -7.55
N ALA A 8 -5.38 -1.74 -7.96
CA ALA A 8 -5.31 -3.02 -7.27
C ALA A 8 -3.87 -3.49 -7.00
N ALA A 9 -2.95 -3.26 -7.94
CA ALA A 9 -1.52 -3.56 -7.76
C ALA A 9 -0.93 -2.96 -6.47
N LYS A 10 -1.36 -1.75 -6.08
CA LYS A 10 -0.90 -1.10 -4.84
C LYS A 10 -1.48 -1.72 -3.58
N VAL A 11 -2.66 -2.33 -3.67
CA VAL A 11 -3.23 -3.10 -2.57
C VAL A 11 -2.42 -4.36 -2.34
N TYR A 12 -2.05 -5.09 -3.40
CA TYR A 12 -1.22 -6.29 -3.29
C TYR A 12 0.20 -5.99 -2.77
N GLU A 13 0.81 -4.87 -3.23
CA GLU A 13 2.08 -4.40 -2.67
C GLU A 13 1.97 -4.10 -1.15
N ALA A 14 0.83 -3.57 -0.70
CA ALA A 14 0.57 -3.28 0.70
C ALA A 14 0.39 -4.57 1.53
N TYR A 15 -0.33 -5.55 0.99
CA TYR A 15 -0.46 -6.89 1.57
C TYR A 15 0.90 -7.55 1.79
N SER A 16 1.79 -7.56 0.78
CA SER A 16 3.16 -8.04 1.00
C SER A 16 3.89 -7.22 2.06
N ALA A 17 3.72 -5.90 2.10
CA ALA A 17 4.43 -5.08 3.09
C ALA A 17 4.02 -5.41 4.53
N ILE A 18 2.75 -5.75 4.75
CA ILE A 18 2.25 -6.22 6.03
C ILE A 18 2.78 -7.64 6.32
N ALA A 19 2.61 -8.58 5.39
CA ALA A 19 3.00 -9.98 5.59
C ALA A 19 4.53 -10.20 5.74
N ASP A 20 5.32 -9.32 5.12
CA ASP A 20 6.78 -9.27 5.24
C ASP A 20 7.25 -8.49 6.49
N GLU A 21 6.33 -7.97 7.31
CA GLU A 21 6.63 -7.12 8.48
C GLU A 21 7.51 -5.91 8.13
N ARG A 22 7.30 -5.33 6.93
CA ARG A 22 8.09 -4.20 6.42
C ARG A 22 7.58 -2.84 6.87
N ILE A 23 6.59 -2.80 7.76
CA ILE A 23 6.00 -1.56 8.31
C ILE A 23 6.31 -1.47 9.80
N THR A 24 6.96 -0.38 10.20
CA THR A 24 7.19 -0.04 11.61
C THR A 24 6.26 1.10 11.99
N MET A 25 5.29 0.83 12.87
CA MET A 25 4.33 1.82 13.35
C MET A 25 4.87 2.59 14.57
N HIS A 26 4.62 3.90 14.60
CA HIS A 26 4.80 4.77 15.76
C HIS A 26 3.48 5.51 16.05
N GLU A 27 3.50 6.44 17.01
CA GLU A 27 2.29 7.15 17.46
C GLU A 27 1.59 7.94 16.34
N ASN A 28 2.34 8.80 15.63
CA ASN A 28 1.81 9.67 14.58
C ASN A 28 2.58 9.57 13.25
N TRP A 29 3.39 8.53 13.10
CA TRP A 29 4.14 8.25 11.89
C TRP A 29 4.50 6.77 11.78
N ALA A 30 4.93 6.35 10.60
CA ALA A 30 5.38 5.00 10.33
C ALA A 30 6.51 5.00 9.30
N GLU A 31 7.32 3.95 9.33
CA GLU A 31 8.30 3.63 8.28
C GLU A 31 7.85 2.43 7.48
N ALA A 32 8.09 2.48 6.17
CA ALA A 32 7.94 1.32 5.30
C ALA A 32 9.24 1.04 4.55
N VAL A 33 9.66 -0.22 4.51
CA VAL A 33 10.83 -0.66 3.74
C VAL A 33 10.38 -1.24 2.40
N SER A 34 11.05 -0.92 1.29
CA SER A 34 10.76 -1.51 -0.02
C SER A 34 10.97 -3.03 -0.01
N SER A 35 10.34 -3.74 -0.96
CA SER A 35 10.45 -5.21 -1.06
C SER A 35 11.88 -5.73 -1.27
N ASP A 36 12.82 -4.89 -1.68
CA ASP A 36 14.25 -5.21 -1.82
C ASP A 36 15.14 -4.55 -0.76
N GLY A 37 14.57 -3.91 0.25
CA GLY A 37 15.31 -3.24 1.32
C GLY A 37 16.01 -1.93 0.93
N SER A 38 16.01 -1.55 -0.36
CA SER A 38 16.86 -0.46 -0.86
C SER A 38 16.31 0.94 -0.54
N LYS A 39 15.03 1.06 -0.18
CA LYS A 39 14.36 2.34 0.08
C LYS A 39 13.57 2.26 1.38
N LYS A 40 13.56 3.38 2.09
CA LYS A 40 12.67 3.64 3.22
C LYS A 40 11.71 4.76 2.85
N TYR A 41 10.46 4.57 3.21
CA TYR A 41 9.39 5.56 3.05
C TYR A 41 8.88 5.94 4.42
N GLU A 42 8.47 7.19 4.56
CA GLU A 42 7.92 7.75 5.78
C GLU A 42 6.47 8.13 5.52
N ILE A 43 5.59 7.71 6.42
CA ILE A 43 4.20 8.11 6.47
C ILE A 43 4.03 8.90 7.76
N VAL A 44 3.47 10.10 7.69
CA VAL A 44 3.21 10.95 8.87
C VAL A 44 1.75 11.36 8.83
N TRP A 45 1.11 11.39 9.98
CA TRP A 45 -0.29 11.81 10.09
C TRP A 45 -0.55 12.70 11.29
N ASP A 46 -1.61 13.49 11.15
CA ASP A 46 -2.25 14.27 12.21
C ASP A 46 -3.76 14.18 11.99
N GLN A 47 -4.44 13.47 12.89
CA GLN A 47 -5.86 13.11 12.76
C GLN A 47 -6.14 12.42 11.39
N ASN A 48 -7.01 13.03 10.57
CA ASN A 48 -7.34 12.54 9.22
C ASN A 48 -6.39 13.07 8.13
N THR A 49 -5.34 13.82 8.48
CA THR A 49 -4.40 14.38 7.50
C THR A 49 -3.15 13.51 7.40
N TYR A 50 -2.83 13.06 6.19
CA TYR A 50 -1.69 12.17 5.94
C TYR A 50 -0.71 12.80 4.94
N ALA A 51 0.56 12.42 5.06
CA ALA A 51 1.60 12.66 4.08
C ALA A 51 2.47 11.40 3.94
N SER A 52 2.94 11.10 2.74
CA SER A 52 3.81 9.96 2.47
C SER A 52 4.94 10.36 1.53
N SER A 53 6.16 9.91 1.82
CA SER A 53 7.33 10.12 0.98
C SER A 53 7.43 9.13 -0.19
N ASP A 54 6.49 8.18 -0.33
CA ASP A 54 6.40 7.34 -1.51
C ASP A 54 6.18 8.17 -2.78
N ASN A 55 6.79 7.77 -3.89
CA ASN A 55 6.74 8.53 -5.13
C ASN A 55 5.31 8.68 -5.67
N ALA A 56 4.46 7.65 -5.55
CA ALA A 56 3.08 7.74 -6.01
C ALA A 56 2.28 8.72 -5.14
N SER A 57 2.50 8.72 -3.83
CA SER A 57 1.88 9.66 -2.91
C SER A 57 2.40 11.09 -3.09
N TYR A 58 3.71 11.28 -3.12
CA TYR A 58 4.34 12.60 -3.15
C TYR A 58 4.15 13.34 -4.49
N TRP A 59 4.23 12.63 -5.62
CA TRP A 59 4.13 13.24 -6.96
C TRP A 59 2.75 13.10 -7.58
N GLN A 60 2.10 11.95 -7.40
CA GLN A 60 0.83 11.65 -8.07
C GLN A 60 -0.38 11.83 -7.15
N LYS A 61 -0.16 12.10 -5.85
CA LYS A 61 -1.20 12.25 -4.82
C LYS A 61 -2.08 11.00 -4.68
N THR A 62 -1.54 9.83 -5.03
CA THR A 62 -2.26 8.55 -4.95
C THR A 62 -1.95 7.86 -3.64
N LEU A 63 -2.90 7.12 -3.08
CA LEU A 63 -2.65 6.23 -1.95
C LEU A 63 -1.61 5.17 -2.37
N GLY A 64 -0.35 5.37 -2.02
CA GLY A 64 0.72 4.42 -2.30
C GLY A 64 0.62 3.21 -1.38
N TYR A 65 1.30 2.12 -1.73
CA TYR A 65 1.30 0.91 -0.90
C TYR A 65 1.73 1.14 0.56
N PRO A 66 2.68 2.06 0.88
CA PRO A 66 3.06 2.27 2.28
C PRO A 66 1.92 2.88 3.09
N LEU A 67 1.20 3.85 2.51
CA LEU A 67 0.07 4.49 3.19
C LEU A 67 -1.12 3.53 3.30
N LEU A 68 -1.40 2.72 2.28
CA LEU A 68 -2.43 1.68 2.36
C LEU A 68 -2.13 0.68 3.48
N ALA A 69 -0.89 0.22 3.59
CA ALA A 69 -0.49 -0.70 4.65
C ALA A 69 -0.65 -0.06 6.05
N VAL A 70 -0.27 1.22 6.21
CA VAL A 70 -0.49 1.96 7.46
C VAL A 70 -1.98 2.07 7.80
N LEU A 71 -2.84 2.44 6.83
CA LEU A 71 -4.28 2.57 7.05
C LEU A 71 -4.93 1.22 7.44
N MET A 72 -4.45 0.12 6.87
CA MET A 72 -4.86 -1.24 7.26
C MET A 72 -4.43 -1.58 8.69
N LEU A 73 -3.18 -1.28 9.06
CA LEU A 73 -2.66 -1.54 10.41
C LEU A 73 -3.30 -0.63 11.48
N GLN A 74 -3.75 0.57 11.10
CA GLN A 74 -4.54 1.45 11.96
C GLN A 74 -6.01 0.99 12.10
N GLY A 75 -6.44 -0.04 11.37
CA GLY A 75 -7.83 -0.49 11.34
C GLY A 75 -8.77 0.45 10.58
N ARG A 76 -8.26 1.43 9.82
CA ARG A 76 -9.07 2.31 8.96
C ARG A 76 -9.48 1.63 7.66
N LEU A 77 -8.72 0.63 7.23
CA LEU A 77 -9.06 -0.28 6.13
C LEU A 77 -9.17 -1.70 6.68
N THR A 78 -10.34 -2.31 6.52
CA THR A 78 -10.56 -3.71 6.91
C THR A 78 -10.04 -4.61 5.79
N TYR A 79 -9.08 -5.48 6.13
CA TYR A 79 -8.50 -6.48 5.22
C TYR A 79 -8.48 -7.85 5.90
N ASP A 80 -8.36 -8.91 5.10
CA ASP A 80 -8.20 -10.28 5.60
C ASP A 80 -6.69 -10.61 5.73
N PRO A 81 -6.15 -10.79 6.94
CA PRO A 81 -4.73 -11.13 7.12
C PRO A 81 -4.33 -12.44 6.43
N ALA A 82 -5.24 -13.40 6.29
CA ALA A 82 -4.96 -14.66 5.60
C ALA A 82 -4.85 -14.47 4.07
N ILE A 83 -5.53 -13.46 3.52
CA ILE A 83 -5.30 -13.02 2.13
C ILE A 83 -3.96 -12.32 2.03
N ALA A 84 -3.63 -11.42 2.96
CA ALA A 84 -2.37 -10.69 2.92
C ALA A 84 -1.14 -11.62 3.01
N GLU A 85 -1.20 -12.66 3.84
CA GLU A 85 -0.11 -13.64 4.02
C GLU A 85 0.23 -14.39 2.72
N GLN A 86 -0.73 -14.58 1.80
CA GLN A 86 -0.45 -15.19 0.50
C GLN A 86 0.49 -14.36 -0.37
N PHE A 87 0.59 -13.05 -0.10
CA PHE A 87 1.48 -12.15 -0.82
C PHE A 87 2.88 -12.04 -0.20
N LYS A 88 3.19 -12.81 0.84
CA LYS A 88 4.49 -12.79 1.52
C LYS A 88 5.64 -13.17 0.58
N GLY A 89 6.73 -12.43 0.68
CA GLY A 89 7.98 -12.67 -0.04
C GLY A 89 7.94 -12.30 -1.52
N ILE A 90 6.87 -11.68 -2.03
CA ILE A 90 6.76 -11.35 -3.46
C ILE A 90 7.69 -10.19 -3.82
N PRO A 91 8.65 -10.39 -4.75
CA PRO A 91 9.65 -9.38 -5.08
C PRO A 91 9.09 -8.37 -6.10
N TRP A 92 8.09 -7.58 -5.71
CA TRP A 92 7.37 -6.65 -6.59
C TRP A 92 8.28 -5.75 -7.42
N LYS A 93 9.41 -5.26 -6.87
CA LYS A 93 10.33 -4.40 -7.63
C LYS A 93 10.97 -5.14 -8.81
N LYS A 94 11.31 -6.42 -8.63
CA LYS A 94 11.86 -7.27 -9.69
C LYS A 94 10.79 -7.54 -10.75
N ILE A 95 9.61 -7.96 -10.32
CA ILE A 95 8.48 -8.29 -11.21
C ILE A 95 8.06 -7.04 -12.00
N ASN A 96 7.83 -5.90 -11.34
CA ASN A 96 7.49 -4.65 -12.01
C ASN A 96 8.55 -4.26 -13.05
N LYS A 97 9.84 -4.47 -12.78
CA LYS A 97 10.91 -4.21 -13.75
C LYS A 97 10.84 -5.14 -14.97
N GLU A 98 10.56 -6.43 -14.78
CA GLU A 98 10.38 -7.41 -15.86
C GLU A 98 9.21 -7.03 -16.78
N TYR A 99 8.12 -6.51 -16.20
CA TYR A 99 6.95 -6.01 -16.93
C TYR A 99 7.04 -4.52 -17.31
N LYS A 100 8.24 -3.91 -17.33
CA LYS A 100 8.47 -2.51 -17.73
C LYS A 100 7.62 -1.48 -16.98
N ASN A 101 7.32 -1.74 -15.72
CA ASN A 101 6.44 -0.99 -14.82
C ASN A 101 4.98 -0.92 -15.27
N ASP A 102 4.54 -1.88 -16.08
CA ASP A 102 3.12 -2.16 -16.23
C ASP A 102 2.63 -2.92 -14.99
N TYR A 103 2.23 -2.16 -13.97
CA TYR A 103 1.83 -2.68 -12.67
C TYR A 103 0.61 -3.60 -12.74
N ASP A 104 -0.28 -3.38 -13.71
CA ASP A 104 -1.51 -4.16 -13.86
C ASP A 104 -1.19 -5.53 -14.45
N LEU A 105 -0.34 -5.59 -15.49
CA LEU A 105 0.17 -6.86 -16.02
C LEU A 105 1.06 -7.61 -15.03
N ALA A 106 1.90 -6.89 -14.29
CA ALA A 106 2.75 -7.46 -13.23
C ALA A 106 1.91 -8.09 -12.10
N ALA A 107 0.84 -7.42 -11.66
CA ALA A 107 -0.06 -7.96 -10.66
C ALA A 107 -0.83 -9.18 -11.20
N ALA A 108 -1.32 -9.10 -12.44
CA ALA A 108 -2.05 -10.21 -13.07
C ALA A 108 -1.18 -11.47 -13.18
N SER A 109 0.11 -11.34 -13.52
CA SER A 109 1.01 -12.50 -13.62
C SER A 109 1.26 -13.17 -12.27
N VAL A 110 1.36 -12.39 -11.19
CA VAL A 110 1.46 -12.92 -9.82
C VAL A 110 0.17 -13.66 -9.45
N LEU A 111 -0.98 -13.03 -9.64
CA LEU A 111 -2.28 -13.62 -9.28
C LEU A 111 -2.54 -14.94 -9.99
N GLN A 112 -2.16 -15.07 -11.27
CA GLN A 112 -2.31 -16.31 -12.03
C GLN A 112 -1.57 -17.52 -11.43
N THR A 113 -0.57 -17.29 -10.58
CA THR A 113 0.17 -18.37 -9.89
C THR A 113 -0.47 -18.78 -8.56
N MET A 114 -1.49 -18.05 -8.09
CA MET A 114 -2.12 -18.26 -6.80
C MET A 114 -3.37 -19.13 -6.90
N GLN A 115 -3.75 -19.76 -5.80
CA GLN A 115 -4.79 -20.79 -5.79
C GLN A 115 -6.20 -20.24 -6.09
N ASP A 116 -6.50 -19.01 -5.66
CA ASP A 116 -7.81 -18.38 -5.83
C ASP A 116 -7.67 -16.91 -6.27
N PRO A 117 -7.31 -16.65 -7.54
CA PRO A 117 -7.08 -15.29 -8.03
C PRO A 117 -8.30 -14.39 -7.91
N GLN A 118 -9.50 -14.96 -8.04
CA GLN A 118 -10.76 -14.22 -7.96
C GLN A 118 -10.98 -13.65 -6.55
N ARG A 119 -10.82 -14.46 -5.51
CA ARG A 119 -10.94 -13.98 -4.12
C ARG A 119 -9.94 -12.88 -3.80
N LEU A 120 -8.73 -12.96 -4.33
CA LEU A 120 -7.70 -11.94 -4.14
C LEU A 120 -8.08 -10.62 -4.83
N GLN A 121 -8.65 -10.70 -6.04
CA GLN A 121 -9.17 -9.53 -6.76
C GLN A 121 -10.34 -8.88 -6.04
N GLU A 122 -11.31 -9.66 -5.59
CA GLU A 122 -12.45 -9.18 -4.82
C GLU A 122 -12.00 -8.48 -3.53
N SER A 123 -11.00 -9.03 -2.85
CA SER A 123 -10.39 -8.38 -1.68
C SER A 123 -9.77 -7.03 -2.02
N ALA A 124 -9.03 -6.91 -3.12
CA ALA A 124 -8.47 -5.63 -3.54
C ALA A 124 -9.54 -4.60 -3.93
N GLU A 125 -10.60 -5.04 -4.59
CA GLU A 125 -11.75 -4.19 -4.91
C GLU A 125 -12.46 -3.68 -3.66
N GLN A 126 -12.61 -4.52 -2.63
CA GLN A 126 -13.17 -4.10 -1.35
C GLN A 126 -12.31 -3.02 -0.66
N ILE A 127 -10.99 -3.16 -0.69
CA ILE A 127 -10.08 -2.11 -0.17
C ILE A 127 -10.22 -0.82 -0.96
N ILE A 128 -10.30 -0.90 -2.29
CA ILE A 128 -10.49 0.27 -3.15
C ILE A 128 -11.80 1.00 -2.81
N LYS A 129 -12.91 0.26 -2.67
CA LYS A 129 -14.21 0.83 -2.26
C LYS A 129 -14.15 1.49 -0.88
N GLN A 130 -13.42 0.90 0.07
CA GLN A 130 -13.19 1.53 1.38
C GLN A 130 -12.36 2.82 1.26
N CYS A 131 -11.36 2.85 0.36
CA CYS A 131 -10.58 4.07 0.09
C CYS A 131 -11.44 5.22 -0.46
N GLU A 132 -12.46 4.92 -1.26
CA GLU A 132 -13.40 5.92 -1.80
C GLU A 132 -14.29 6.54 -0.72
N GLN A 133 -14.54 5.81 0.37
CA GLN A 133 -15.41 6.23 1.47
C GLN A 133 -14.63 6.86 2.64
N LEU A 134 -13.30 6.79 2.60
CA LEU A 134 -12.44 7.26 3.67
C LEU A 134 -12.32 8.79 3.66
N ASP A 135 -12.67 9.41 4.78
CA ASP A 135 -12.33 10.80 5.03
C ASP A 135 -10.82 10.92 5.35
N LEU A 136 -10.07 11.35 4.34
CA LEU A 136 -8.62 11.50 4.35
C LEU A 136 -8.20 12.80 3.68
N ASN A 137 -7.48 13.63 4.42
CA ASN A 137 -6.89 14.86 3.92
C ASN A 137 -5.47 14.62 3.39
N TYR A 138 -5.20 15.09 2.17
CA TYR A 138 -3.87 15.04 1.58
C TYR A 138 -3.00 16.22 2.04
N LYS A 139 -1.78 15.92 2.49
CA LYS A 139 -0.66 16.86 2.50
C LYS A 139 0.56 16.25 1.81
N ARG A 140 1.33 17.12 1.17
CA ARG A 140 2.59 16.72 0.53
C ARG A 140 3.68 16.37 1.53
N LYS A 141 3.75 17.13 2.63
CA LYS A 141 4.72 16.94 3.70
C LYS A 141 4.07 17.31 5.04
N LEU A 142 4.36 16.49 6.04
CA LEU A 142 4.12 16.76 7.45
C LEU A 142 5.45 16.57 8.18
N ASN A 143 5.62 17.30 9.28
CA ASN A 143 6.75 17.06 10.18
C ASN A 143 6.28 16.08 11.25
N LYS A 144 7.16 15.16 11.65
CA LYS A 144 6.93 14.33 12.84
C LYS A 144 6.78 15.28 14.05
N ALA A 145 5.86 14.98 14.95
CA ALA A 145 5.84 15.71 16.22
C ALA A 145 7.18 15.51 16.93
N LYS A 146 7.66 16.56 17.60
CA LYS A 146 8.89 16.51 18.40
C LYS A 146 8.66 15.77 19.70
#